data_AF-A0A935Q5U4-F1
#
_entry.id   AF-A0A935Q5U4-F1
#
_cell.length_a   1.000
_cell.length_b   1.000
_cell.length_c   1.000
_cell.angle_alpha   90.00
_cell.angle_beta   90.00
_cell.angle_gamma   90.00
#
_symmetry.space_group_name_H-M   'P 1'
#
loop_
_entity.id
_entity.type
_entity.pdbx_description
1 polymer ?
#
loop_
_entity_poly.entity_id
_entity_poly.type
_entity_poly.pdbx_seq_one_letter_code
_entity_poly.pdbx_strand_id
1 'polypeptide(L)'
;MKKTLLLFFVFVNVLMVNAQTTEEIIQKVKIKLEKVNDYEAKGKMKTNVVFIKAPIANVKVFYKKPNKLRINNESGISFYPEGLSKY
;
A
#
# COMPACT_ATOMS: atom_id res chain seq x y z
N MET A 1 -21.36 -19.04 41.77
CA MET A 1 -20.22 -19.69 41.08
C MET A 1 -20.23 -19.50 39.57
N LYS A 2 -21.36 -19.71 38.85
CA LYS A 2 -21.39 -19.51 37.39
C LYS A 2 -21.18 -18.05 36.94
N LYS A 3 -21.72 -17.07 37.67
CA LYS A 3 -21.57 -15.62 37.36
C LYS A 3 -20.14 -15.10 37.56
N THR A 4 -19.43 -15.60 38.58
CA THR A 4 -18.03 -15.26 38.84
C THR A 4 -17.10 -15.86 37.79
N LEU A 5 -17.41 -17.06 37.29
CA LEU A 5 -16.69 -17.67 36.16
C LEU A 5 -16.84 -16.84 34.86
N LEU A 6 -18.05 -16.33 34.62
CA LEU A 6 -18.36 -15.50 33.45
C LEU A 6 -17.62 -14.15 33.51
N LEU A 7 -17.54 -13.53 34.70
CA LEU A 7 -16.78 -12.30 34.90
C LEU A 7 -15.27 -12.50 34.66
N PHE A 8 -14.73 -13.62 35.12
CA PHE A 8 -13.34 -13.99 34.88
C PHE A 8 -13.06 -14.20 33.39
N PHE A 9 -13.98 -14.86 32.69
CA PHE A 9 -13.86 -15.05 31.24
C PHE A 9 -13.84 -13.72 30.47
N VAL A 10 -14.70 -12.77 30.84
CA VAL A 10 -14.69 -11.42 30.24
C VAL A 10 -13.38 -10.68 30.53
N PHE A 11 -12.85 -10.79 31.75
CA PHE A 11 -11.59 -10.15 32.13
C PHE A 11 -10.39 -10.65 31.32
N VAL A 12 -10.32 -11.96 31.04
CA VAL A 12 -9.24 -12.56 30.23
C VAL A 12 -9.29 -12.07 28.78
N ASN A 13 -10.47 -11.81 28.21
CA ASN A 13 -10.62 -11.33 26.84
C ASN A 13 -10.07 -9.91 26.63
N VAL A 14 -10.13 -9.05 27.65
CA VAL A 14 -9.62 -7.66 27.56
C VAL A 14 -8.08 -7.64 27.44
N LEU A 15 -7.39 -8.61 28.04
CA LEU A 15 -5.93 -8.70 28.01
C LEU A 15 -5.36 -9.17 26.67
N MET A 16 -6.20 -9.66 25.74
CA MET A 16 -5.77 -10.17 24.44
C MET A 16 -5.81 -9.12 23.32
N VAL A 17 -6.23 -7.89 23.61
CA VAL A 17 -6.25 -6.81 22.62
C VAL A 17 -4.84 -6.25 22.44
N ASN A 18 -4.11 -6.80 21.47
CA ASN A 18 -2.87 -6.21 20.99
C ASN A 18 -3.21 -5.25 19.84
N ALA A 19 -3.00 -3.96 20.05
CA ALA A 19 -3.10 -2.97 18.97
C ALA A 19 -1.87 -3.11 18.07
N GLN A 20 -2.07 -3.10 16.75
CA GLN A 20 -0.96 -3.00 15.81
C GLN A 20 -0.41 -1.59 15.87
N THR A 21 0.89 -1.46 16.08
CA THR A 21 1.58 -0.17 16.00
C THR A 21 1.74 0.24 14.53
N THR A 22 1.83 1.54 14.28
CA THR A 22 2.08 2.07 12.94
C THR A 22 3.40 1.53 12.37
N GLU A 23 4.42 1.40 13.23
CA GLU A 23 5.74 0.87 12.88
C GLU A 23 5.67 -0.59 12.39
N GLU A 24 4.88 -1.44 13.06
CA GLU A 24 4.70 -2.84 12.64
C GLU A 24 4.09 -2.96 11.25
N ILE A 25 3.15 -2.07 10.90
CA ILE A 25 2.50 -2.05 9.59
C ILE A 25 3.53 -1.64 8.52
N ILE A 26 4.30 -0.58 8.77
CA ILE A 26 5.35 -0.11 7.85
C ILE A 26 6.38 -1.23 7.62
N GLN A 27 6.81 -1.90 8.68
CA GLN A 27 7.79 -2.98 8.59
C GLN A 27 7.26 -4.17 7.78
N LYS A 28 5.99 -4.58 7.99
CA LYS A 28 5.36 -5.66 7.21
C LYS A 28 5.28 -5.31 5.71
N VAL A 29 4.93 -4.07 5.37
CA VAL A 29 4.89 -3.59 3.99
C VAL A 29 6.29 -3.60 3.39
N LYS A 30 7.30 -3.09 4.11
CA LYS A 30 8.68 -3.06 3.66
C LYS A 30 9.22 -4.46 3.36
N ILE A 31 9.04 -5.42 4.28
CA ILE A 31 9.45 -6.81 4.09
C ILE A 31 8.78 -7.42 2.84
N LYS A 32 7.51 -7.10 2.61
CA LYS A 32 6.78 -7.60 1.44
C LYS A 32 7.32 -7.00 0.14
N LEU A 33 7.65 -5.71 0.12
CA LEU A 33 8.25 -5.04 -1.04
C LEU A 33 9.68 -5.52 -1.31
N GLU A 34 10.47 -5.82 -0.27
CA GLU A 34 11.85 -6.31 -0.43
C GLU A 34 11.97 -7.65 -1.17
N LYS A 35 10.91 -8.46 -1.13
CA LYS A 35 10.80 -9.74 -1.85
C LYS A 35 10.56 -9.58 -3.35
N VAL A 36 10.13 -8.40 -3.79
CA VAL A 36 9.85 -8.12 -5.20
C VAL A 36 11.14 -7.63 -5.87
N ASN A 37 11.67 -8.40 -6.82
CA ASN A 37 12.88 -8.03 -7.56
C ASN A 37 12.58 -7.39 -8.92
N ASP A 38 11.59 -7.93 -9.63
CA ASP A 38 11.11 -7.46 -10.93
C ASP A 38 9.58 -7.66 -10.96
N TYR A 39 8.85 -6.68 -11.48
CA TYR A 39 7.39 -6.72 -11.54
C TYR A 39 6.86 -5.90 -12.72
N GLU A 40 5.95 -6.48 -13.49
CA GLU A 40 5.19 -5.82 -14.56
C GLU A 40 3.69 -5.94 -14.28
N ALA A 41 2.96 -4.83 -14.40
CA ALA A 41 1.51 -4.82 -14.27
C ALA A 41 0.86 -3.85 -15.26
N LYS A 42 -0.37 -4.18 -15.67
CA LYS A 42 -1.26 -3.29 -16.41
C LYS A 42 -2.31 -2.73 -15.45
N GLY A 43 -2.61 -1.44 -15.56
CA GLY A 43 -3.57 -0.76 -14.69
C GLY A 43 -4.25 0.43 -15.37
N LYS A 44 -5.25 0.99 -14.69
CA LYS A 44 -5.93 2.22 -15.11
C LYS A 44 -5.56 3.34 -14.13
N MET A 45 -4.95 4.41 -14.63
CA MET A 45 -4.57 5.58 -13.86
C MET A 45 -5.65 6.65 -13.99
N LYS A 46 -6.25 7.03 -12.86
CA LYS A 46 -7.22 8.13 -12.75
C LYS A 46 -6.57 9.29 -12.01
N THR A 47 -6.28 10.37 -12.72
CA THR A 47 -5.71 11.58 -12.13
C THR A 47 -6.83 12.55 -11.78
N ASN A 48 -7.08 12.77 -10.50
CA ASN A 48 -8.07 13.74 -10.04
C ASN A 48 -7.37 15.06 -9.68
N VAL A 49 -7.40 16.03 -10.59
CA VAL A 49 -6.87 17.37 -10.34
C VAL A 49 -8.01 18.38 -10.39
N VAL A 50 -7.99 19.35 -9.47
CA VAL A 50 -9.12 20.25 -9.17
C VAL A 50 -9.63 21.04 -10.38
N PHE A 51 -8.75 21.32 -11.35
CA PHE A 51 -9.05 22.22 -12.47
C PHE A 51 -9.10 21.55 -13.86
N ILE A 52 -8.74 20.26 -13.97
CA ILE A 52 -8.66 19.56 -15.27
C ILE A 52 -9.25 18.16 -15.14
N LYS A 53 -10.27 17.84 -15.95
CA LYS A 53 -10.75 16.46 -16.11
C LYS A 53 -9.72 15.67 -16.93
N ALA A 54 -8.71 15.12 -16.26
CA ALA A 54 -7.76 14.24 -16.92
C ALA A 54 -8.45 12.91 -17.33
N PRO A 55 -8.22 12.41 -18.55
CA PRO A 55 -8.78 11.15 -18.99
C PRO A 55 -8.17 9.98 -18.20
N ILE A 56 -8.94 8.89 -18.06
CA ILE A 56 -8.42 7.64 -17.48
C ILE A 56 -7.43 7.05 -18.48
N ALA A 57 -6.17 6.91 -18.06
CA ALA A 57 -5.11 6.35 -18.89
C ALA A 57 -4.89 4.87 -18.56
N ASN A 58 -4.77 4.01 -19.59
CA ASN A 58 -4.24 2.67 -19.38
C ASN A 58 -2.71 2.76 -19.28
N VAL A 59 -2.16 2.21 -18.21
CA VAL A 59 -0.73 2.29 -17.93
C VAL A 59 -0.15 0.90 -17.73
N LYS A 60 1.11 0.76 -18.12
CA LYS A 60 1.95 -0.38 -17.80
C LYS A 60 3.04 0.06 -16.83
N VAL A 61 3.04 -0.53 -15.65
CA VAL A 61 3.97 -0.25 -14.56
C VAL A 61 5.03 -1.33 -14.53
N PHE A 62 6.28 -0.92 -14.51
CA PHE A 62 7.44 -1.78 -14.36
C PHE A 62 8.21 -1.35 -13.12
N TYR A 63 8.57 -2.32 -12.29
CA TYR A 63 9.43 -2.11 -11.14
C TYR A 63 10.61 -3.07 -11.19
N LYS A 64 11.81 -2.56 -10.94
CA LYS A 64 13.02 -3.37 -10.78
C LYS A 64 13.87 -2.85 -9.63
N LYS A 65 14.34 -3.77 -8.80
CA LYS A 65 15.23 -3.45 -7.68
C LYS A 65 16.64 -3.06 -8.19
N PRO A 66 17.36 -2.15 -7.50
CA PRO A 66 16.86 -1.20 -6.52
C PRO A 66 16.32 0.06 -7.22
N ASN A 67 15.15 0.55 -6.76
CA ASN A 67 14.59 1.87 -7.08
C ASN A 67 14.34 2.21 -8.57
N LYS A 68 14.21 1.23 -9.47
CA LYS A 68 13.81 1.49 -10.86
C LYS A 68 12.31 1.33 -11.00
N LEU A 69 11.59 2.45 -11.06
CA LEU A 69 10.16 2.48 -11.38
C LEU A 69 9.96 3.15 -12.74
N ARG A 70 9.22 2.49 -13.64
CA ARG A 70 8.85 3.02 -14.95
C ARG A 70 7.36 2.86 -15.17
N ILE A 71 6.69 3.94 -15.56
CA ILE A 71 5.26 3.92 -15.87
C ILE A 71 5.11 4.41 -17.31
N ASN A 72 4.65 3.52 -18.18
CA ASN A 72 4.37 3.85 -19.57
C ASN A 72 2.85 3.96 -19.75
N ASN A 73 2.37 5.06 -20.32
CA ASN A 73 1.00 5.13 -20.82
C ASN A 73 0.91 4.41 -22.17
N GLU A 74 -0.13 3.62 -22.38
CA GLU A 74 -0.40 2.98 -23.67
C GLU A 74 -0.61 4.01 -24.79
N SER A 75 -1.00 5.24 -24.46
CA SER A 75 -1.12 6.35 -25.43
C SER A 75 0.19 7.11 -25.73
N GLY A 76 1.35 6.66 -25.23
CA GLY A 76 2.67 7.20 -25.59
C GLY A 76 3.23 8.33 -24.71
N ILE A 77 2.50 8.78 -23.68
CA ILE A 77 2.97 9.82 -22.74
C ILE A 77 3.58 9.14 -21.51
N SER A 78 4.90 9.19 -21.35
CA SER A 78 5.58 8.68 -20.15
C SER A 78 5.40 9.66 -19.00
N PHE A 79 4.71 9.24 -17.93
CA PHE A 79 4.55 10.05 -16.72
C PHE A 79 5.63 9.68 -15.72
N TYR A 80 6.55 10.61 -15.44
CA TYR A 80 7.48 10.50 -14.32
C TYR A 80 6.92 11.30 -13.13
N PRO A 81 6.56 10.65 -12.02
CA PRO A 81 6.08 11.36 -10.84
C PRO A 81 7.27 11.98 -10.09
N GLU A 82 7.56 13.26 -10.32
CA GLU A 82 8.63 14.01 -9.62
C GLU A 82 8.44 14.10 -8.09
N GLY A 83 7.27 13.72 -7.55
CA GLY A 83 6.94 13.83 -6.13
C GLY A 83 7.52 12.76 -5.20
N LEU A 84 8.09 11.67 -5.71
CA LEU A 84 8.61 10.56 -4.88
C LEU A 84 10.10 10.69 -4.52
N SER A 85 10.80 11.73 -5.01
CA SER A 85 12.24 11.89 -4.77
C SER A 85 12.60 12.62 -3.47
N LYS A 86 11.62 13.19 -2.75
CA LYS A 86 11.87 14.10 -1.62
C LYS A 86 11.54 13.53 -0.23
N TYR A 87 11.19 12.26 -0.12
CA TYR A 87 10.90 11.61 1.15
C TYR A 87 11.60 10.26 1.26
#